data_AF-G9YN80-F1
#
_entry.id   AF-G9YN80-F1
#
_cell.length_a   1.000
_cell.length_b   1.000
_cell.length_c   1.000
_cell.angle_alpha   90.00
_cell.angle_beta   90.00
_cell.angle_gamma   90.00
#
_symmetry.space_group_name_H-M   'P 1'
#
loop_
_entity.id
_entity.type
_entity.pdbx_description
1 polymer ?
#
loop_
_entity_poly.entity_id
_entity_poly.type
_entity_poly.pdbx_seq_one_letter_code
_entity_poly.pdbx_strand_id
1 'polypeptide(L)'
;MSVQAIDRIQPLWTDLQTEGMRLDAGAEVGGTRRTQPTLFSDIFQSAIDRVRETDAAKNEVAYQLATGQLDNPAALMTSITEAQASLELLIQLRNKAVESYNELMRLSV
;
A
#
# COMPACT_ATOMS: atom_id res chain seq x y z
N MET A 1 -40.07 51.29 -16.20
CA MET A 1 -39.71 50.12 -17.02
C MET A 1 -38.28 49.75 -16.68
N SER A 2 -38.10 48.76 -15.81
CA SER A 2 -36.78 48.32 -15.34
C SER A 2 -36.35 47.14 -16.19
N VAL A 3 -35.26 47.27 -16.94
CA VAL A 3 -34.75 46.19 -17.79
C VAL A 3 -33.92 45.26 -16.89
N GLN A 4 -34.36 44.01 -16.75
CA GLN A 4 -33.58 42.97 -16.06
C GLN A 4 -32.36 42.61 -16.92
N ALA A 5 -31.17 42.80 -16.36
CA ALA A 5 -29.92 42.38 -17.00
C ALA A 5 -29.91 40.84 -17.11
N ILE A 6 -29.56 40.33 -18.29
CA ILE A 6 -29.39 38.90 -18.52
C ILE A 6 -28.15 38.46 -17.74
N ASP A 7 -28.36 37.54 -16.79
CA ASP A 7 -27.26 36.98 -16.00
C ASP A 7 -26.31 36.19 -16.91
N ARG A 8 -24.99 36.35 -16.71
CA ARG A 8 -24.00 35.72 -17.58
C ARG A 8 -23.99 34.22 -17.30
N ILE A 9 -24.00 33.41 -18.35
CA ILE A 9 -23.87 31.95 -18.24
C ILE A 9 -22.51 31.64 -17.61
N GLN A 10 -22.54 31.17 -16.36
CA GLN A 10 -21.35 30.68 -15.68
C GLN A 10 -21.11 29.22 -16.04
N PRO A 11 -19.84 28.82 -16.14
CA PRO A 11 -19.53 27.45 -16.46
C PRO A 11 -19.81 26.51 -15.26
N LEU A 12 -20.28 25.30 -15.56
CA LEU A 12 -20.72 24.31 -14.56
C LEU A 12 -19.60 23.82 -13.62
N TRP A 13 -18.34 24.15 -13.89
CA TRP A 13 -17.20 23.78 -13.04
C TRP A 13 -16.87 24.82 -11.95
N THR A 14 -17.52 25.99 -11.95
CA THR A 14 -17.35 27.01 -10.90
C THR A 14 -17.90 26.55 -9.55
N ASP A 15 -18.96 25.74 -9.54
CA ASP A 15 -19.52 25.16 -8.31
C ASP A 15 -18.56 24.15 -7.67
N LEU A 16 -17.84 23.36 -8.48
CA LEU A 16 -16.85 22.38 -8.02
C LEU A 16 -15.63 23.02 -7.33
N GLN A 17 -15.30 24.28 -7.65
CA GLN A 17 -14.23 25.02 -6.96
C GLN A 17 -14.70 25.60 -5.61
N THR A 18 -15.99 25.88 -5.49
CA THR A 18 -16.56 26.51 -4.29
C THR A 18 -16.82 25.51 -3.17
N GLU A 19 -17.06 24.24 -3.50
CA GLU A 19 -17.15 23.15 -2.52
C GLU A 19 -15.79 22.77 -1.92
N GLY A 20 -14.69 22.91 -2.68
CA GLY A 20 -13.34 22.59 -2.22
C GLY A 20 -12.72 23.58 -1.21
N MET A 21 -13.27 24.80 -1.11
CA MET A 21 -12.72 25.87 -0.26
C MET A 21 -13.59 26.21 0.95
N ARG A 22 -14.67 25.44 1.22
CA ARG A 22 -15.57 25.67 2.36
C ARG A 22 -15.33 24.73 3.55
N LEU A 23 -14.22 23.99 3.56
CA LEU A 23 -13.85 23.07 4.64
C LEU A 23 -12.51 23.44 5.29
N ASP A 24 -12.29 24.71 5.66
CA ASP A 24 -11.14 25.06 6.52
C ASP A 24 -11.37 26.22 7.51
N ALA A 25 -12.57 26.79 7.59
CA ALA A 25 -12.89 27.79 8.61
C ALA A 25 -13.28 27.14 9.94
N GLY A 26 -12.31 26.50 10.59
CA GLY A 26 -12.35 26.15 12.01
C GLY A 26 -12.40 24.66 12.31
N ALA A 27 -11.23 24.05 12.52
CA ALA A 27 -10.84 23.44 13.79
C ALA A 27 -9.49 22.69 13.68
N GLU A 28 -8.73 22.73 14.77
CA GLU A 28 -7.62 21.85 15.17
C GLU A 28 -6.36 21.70 14.29
N VAL A 29 -5.45 22.68 14.46
CA VAL A 29 -4.00 22.49 14.32
C VAL A 29 -3.51 21.64 15.51
N GLY A 30 -3.46 20.31 15.33
CA GLY A 30 -2.97 19.41 16.39
C GLY A 30 -3.13 17.91 16.18
N GLY A 31 -3.65 17.45 15.04
CA GLY A 31 -3.72 16.03 14.72
C GLY A 31 -2.55 15.61 13.83
N THR A 32 -1.71 14.69 14.30
CA THR A 32 -0.86 13.88 13.41
C THR A 32 -1.74 13.38 12.26
N ARG A 33 -1.50 13.86 11.03
CA ARG A 33 -2.12 13.25 9.84
C ARG A 33 -1.75 11.79 9.88
N ARG A 34 -2.69 10.92 10.24
CA ARG A 34 -2.53 9.49 9.97
C ARG A 34 -2.44 9.41 8.46
N THR A 35 -1.26 9.10 7.94
CA THR A 35 -1.12 8.71 6.53
C THR A 35 -2.14 7.63 6.30
N GLN A 36 -3.18 7.93 5.51
CA GLN A 36 -4.15 6.91 5.15
C GLN A 36 -3.40 5.84 4.34
N PRO A 37 -3.56 4.56 4.69
CA PRO A 37 -2.93 3.48 3.95
C PRO A 37 -3.29 3.63 2.47
N THR A 38 -2.25 3.62 1.63
CA THR A 38 -2.40 3.59 0.18
C THR A 38 -2.45 2.14 -0.27
N LEU A 39 -3.11 1.85 -1.40
CA LEU A 39 -3.10 0.50 -1.99
C LEU A 39 -1.67 -0.05 -2.14
N PHE A 40 -0.71 0.81 -2.49
CA PHE A 40 0.70 0.43 -2.59
C PHE A 40 1.29 0.01 -1.22
N SER A 41 1.09 0.81 -0.17
CA SER A 41 1.59 0.47 1.16
C SER A 41 0.96 -0.81 1.69
N ASP A 42 -0.31 -1.06 1.38
CA ASP A 42 -1.03 -2.26 1.83
C ASP A 42 -0.49 -3.52 1.16
N ILE A 43 -0.27 -3.48 -0.17
CA ILE A 43 0.33 -4.60 -0.91
C ILE A 43 1.74 -4.86 -0.41
N PHE A 44 2.55 -3.82 -0.19
CA PHE A 44 3.92 -3.96 0.26
C PHE A 44 3.98 -4.52 1.70
N GLN A 45 3.11 -4.03 2.58
CA GLN A 45 2.98 -4.54 3.95
C GLN A 45 2.55 -6.01 3.95
N SER A 46 1.56 -6.36 3.13
CA SER A 46 1.11 -7.74 2.97
C SER A 46 2.24 -8.67 2.49
N ALA A 47 3.07 -8.23 1.55
CA ALA A 47 4.22 -9.02 1.09
C ALA A 47 5.26 -9.25 2.21
N ILE A 48 5.54 -8.22 3.03
CA ILE A 48 6.43 -8.36 4.20
C ILE A 48 5.85 -9.36 5.20
N ASP A 49 4.56 -9.24 5.50
CA ASP A 49 3.90 -10.12 6.46
C ASP A 49 3.85 -11.56 5.95
N ARG A 50 3.72 -11.76 4.64
CA ARG A 50 3.81 -13.09 4.02
C ARG A 50 5.19 -13.72 4.17
N VAL A 51 6.27 -12.95 4.04
CA VAL A 51 7.64 -13.46 4.31
C VAL A 51 7.79 -13.88 5.77
N ARG A 52 7.27 -13.07 6.70
CA ARG A 52 7.32 -13.40 8.14
C ARG A 52 6.55 -14.66 8.47
N GLU A 53 5.33 -14.78 7.96
CA GLU A 53 4.45 -15.93 8.16
C GLU A 53 5.10 -17.21 7.62
N THR A 54 5.58 -17.17 6.37
CA THR A 54 6.16 -18.34 5.71
C THR A 54 7.50 -18.77 6.34
N ASP A 55 8.35 -17.83 6.77
CA ASP A 55 9.58 -18.21 7.50
C ASP A 55 9.27 -18.77 8.90
N ALA A 56 8.28 -18.21 9.61
CA ALA A 56 7.84 -18.77 10.89
C ALA A 56 7.30 -20.20 10.72
N ALA A 57 6.46 -20.44 9.71
CA ALA A 57 5.95 -21.77 9.39
C ALA A 57 7.08 -22.75 9.04
N LYS A 58 8.05 -22.34 8.20
CA LYS A 58 9.25 -23.12 7.91
C LYS A 58 10.01 -23.50 9.17
N ASN A 59 10.22 -22.54 10.08
CA ASN A 59 10.98 -22.77 11.32
C ASN A 59 10.26 -23.73 12.27
N GLU A 60 8.93 -23.64 12.35
CA GLU A 60 8.10 -24.58 13.12
C GLU A 60 8.21 -26.01 12.57
N VAL A 61 8.07 -26.19 11.25
CA VAL A 61 8.20 -27.51 10.62
C VAL A 61 9.62 -28.07 10.79
N ALA A 62 10.64 -27.22 10.69
CA ALA A 62 12.03 -27.63 10.94
C ALA A 62 12.24 -28.11 12.38
N TYR A 63 11.61 -27.45 13.35
CA TYR A 63 11.65 -27.85 14.76
C TYR A 63 10.96 -29.20 14.98
N GLN A 64 9.77 -29.40 14.41
CA GLN A 64 9.05 -30.66 14.49
C GLN A 64 9.85 -31.81 13.87
N LEU A 65 10.55 -31.58 12.75
CA LEU A 65 11.43 -32.58 12.16
C LEU A 65 12.62 -32.91 13.08
N ALA A 66 13.29 -31.89 13.61
CA ALA A 66 14.45 -32.07 14.48
C ALA A 66 14.13 -32.82 15.79
N THR A 67 12.89 -32.69 16.27
CA THR A 67 12.39 -33.37 17.47
C THR A 67 11.70 -34.71 17.17
N GLY A 68 11.58 -35.09 15.89
CA GLY A 68 10.93 -36.33 15.47
C GLY A 68 9.40 -36.32 15.59
N GLN A 69 8.78 -35.15 15.72
CA GLN A 69 7.33 -34.96 15.84
C GLN A 69 6.64 -34.79 14.47
N LEU A 70 7.41 -34.68 13.39
CA LEU A 70 6.88 -34.45 12.04
C LEU A 70 6.51 -35.77 11.35
N ASP A 71 5.23 -35.94 11.04
CA ASP A 71 4.71 -37.15 10.36
C ASP A 71 5.26 -37.32 8.94
N ASN A 72 5.40 -36.20 8.20
CA ASN A 72 5.88 -36.18 6.82
C ASN A 72 7.14 -35.29 6.68
N PRO A 73 8.34 -35.87 6.54
CA PRO A 73 9.58 -35.09 6.42
C PRO A 73 9.66 -34.22 5.15
N ALA A 74 8.91 -34.56 4.09
CA ALA A 74 8.88 -33.74 2.88
C ALA A 74 8.19 -32.39 3.11
N ALA A 75 7.37 -32.25 4.16
CA ALA A 75 6.72 -30.98 4.50
C ALA A 75 7.72 -29.85 4.78
N LEU A 76 8.91 -30.18 5.29
CA LEU A 76 9.98 -29.19 5.47
C LEU A 76 10.39 -28.58 4.12
N MET A 77 10.61 -29.40 3.10
CA MET A 77 10.98 -28.89 1.78
C MET A 77 9.90 -28.01 1.18
N THR A 78 8.62 -28.37 1.35
CA THR A 78 7.49 -27.52 0.93
C THR A 78 7.52 -26.17 1.64
N SER A 79 7.67 -26.14 2.97
CA SER A 79 7.72 -24.90 3.74
C SER A 79 8.92 -24.01 3.38
N ILE A 80 10.07 -24.63 3.03
CA ILE A 80 11.24 -23.91 2.53
C ILE A 80 10.92 -23.24 1.19
N THR A 81 10.31 -23.97 0.25
CA THR A 81 9.92 -23.41 -1.05
C THR A 81 8.92 -22.26 -0.90
N GLU A 82 7.96 -22.36 0.01
CA GLU A 82 7.01 -21.26 0.29
C GLU A 82 7.71 -20.01 0.84
N ALA A 83 8.62 -20.17 1.80
CA ALA A 83 9.40 -19.07 2.36
C ALA A 83 10.35 -18.43 1.34
N GLN A 84 10.94 -19.24 0.45
CA GLN A 84 11.76 -18.73 -0.65
C GLN A 84 10.94 -17.94 -1.67
N ALA A 85 9.79 -18.48 -2.09
CA ALA A 85 8.92 -17.83 -3.07
C ALA A 85 8.37 -16.49 -2.55
N SER A 86 7.98 -16.42 -1.27
CA SER A 86 7.53 -15.18 -0.65
C SER A 86 8.63 -14.12 -0.60
N LEU A 87 9.86 -14.52 -0.26
CA LEU A 87 11.02 -13.65 -0.24
C LEU A 87 11.38 -13.11 -1.64
N GLU A 88 11.37 -13.99 -2.65
CA GLU A 88 11.61 -13.60 -4.04
C GLU A 88 10.58 -12.56 -4.52
N LEU A 89 9.31 -12.75 -4.19
CA LEU A 89 8.26 -11.79 -4.50
C LEU A 89 8.51 -10.44 -3.82
N LEU A 90 8.86 -10.43 -2.53
CA LEU A 90 9.18 -9.20 -1.81
C LEU A 90 10.38 -8.46 -2.44
N ILE A 91 11.42 -9.19 -2.86
CA ILE A 91 12.58 -8.60 -3.52
C ILE A 91 12.17 -7.96 -4.86
N GLN A 92 11.34 -8.64 -5.65
CA GLN A 92 10.82 -8.10 -6.91
C GLN A 92 10.01 -6.82 -6.67
N LEU A 93 9.12 -6.82 -5.68
CA LEU A 93 8.34 -5.64 -5.29
C LEU A 93 9.23 -4.49 -4.84
N ARG A 94 10.25 -4.75 -4.00
CA ARG A 94 11.22 -3.76 -3.55
C ARG A 94 11.95 -3.12 -4.74
N ASN A 95 12.43 -3.94 -5.66
CA ASN A 95 13.15 -3.45 -6.82
C ASN A 95 12.24 -2.59 -7.71
N LYS A 96 11.01 -3.04 -7.94
CA LYS A 96 10.04 -2.29 -8.76
C LYS A 96 9.63 -0.96 -8.13
N ALA A 97 9.50 -0.93 -6.81
CA ALA A 97 9.22 0.30 -6.07
C ALA A 97 10.33 1.35 -6.25
N VAL A 98 11.60 0.93 -6.10
CA VAL A 98 12.76 1.81 -6.31
C VAL A 98 12.86 2.29 -7.76
N GLU A 99 12.65 1.39 -8.73
CA GLU A 99 12.64 1.74 -10.15
C GLU A 99 11.54 2.77 -10.47
N SER A 100 10.32 2.55 -9.97
CA SER A 100 9.19 3.45 -10.21
C SER A 100 9.42 4.83 -9.59
N TYR A 101 10.03 4.89 -8.41
CA TYR A 101 10.44 6.15 -7.79
C TYR A 101 11.48 6.90 -8.64
N ASN A 102 12.50 6.20 -9.13
CA ASN A 102 13.52 6.79 -10.01
C ASN A 102 12.94 7.28 -11.34
N GLU A 103 11.96 6.56 -11.90
CA GLU A 103 11.26 6.96 -13.13
C GLU A 103 10.51 8.29 -12.94
N LEU A 104 9.75 8.43 -11.85
CA LEU A 104 9.00 9.65 -11.54
C LEU A 104 9.95 10.85 -11.37
N MET A 105 11.09 10.67 -10.72
CA MET A 105 12.10 11.72 -10.60
C MET A 105 12.69 12.13 -11.96
N ARG A 106 12.88 11.18 -12.88
CA ARG A 106 13.39 11.48 -14.23
C ARG A 106 12.36 12.20 -15.11
N LEU A 107 11.07 11.93 -14.94
CA LEU A 107 10.01 12.64 -15.67
C LEU A 107 9.75 14.05 -15.14
N SER A 108 10.07 14.30 -13.87
CA SER A 108 9.79 15.58 -13.19
C SER A 108 10.88 16.63 -13.36
N VAL A 109 12.00 16.29 -14.01
CA VAL A 109 13.12 17.20 -14.30
C VAL A 109 13.05 17.75 -15.71
#